data_AF-W2D0M6-F1
#
_entry.id   AF-W2D0M6-F1
#
_cell.length_a   1.000
_cell.length_b   1.000
_cell.length_c   1.000
_cell.angle_alpha   90.00
_cell.angle_beta   90.00
_cell.angle_gamma   90.00
#
_symmetry.space_group_name_H-M   'P 1'
#
loop_
_entity.id
_entity.type
_entity.pdbx_description
1 polymer ?
#
loop_
_entity_poly.entity_id
_entity_poly.type
_entity_poly.pdbx_seq_one_letter_code
_entity_poly.pdbx_strand_id
1 'polypeptide(L)' 'MDNGTVFKPNDRYPLHKEEFRLYYTSASTDRQTIDVYVEDNFGQTAKFSFEFNSQRDEEKEKPNGDKK' A
#
# COMPACT_ATOMS: atom_id res chain seq x y z
N MET A 1 6.18 -7.70 8.29
CA MET A 1 6.87 -8.92 7.84
C MET A 1 6.30 -10.11 8.57
N ASP A 2 6.45 -11.31 8.03
CA ASP A 2 5.94 -12.54 8.64
C ASP A 2 6.49 -12.81 10.06
N ASN A 3 7.61 -12.18 10.42
CA ASN A 3 8.25 -12.26 11.73
C ASN A 3 7.78 -11.19 12.74
N GLY A 4 6.80 -10.35 12.40
CA GLY A 4 6.27 -9.31 13.28
C GLY A 4 7.11 -8.03 13.38
N THR A 5 8.15 -7.86 12.56
CA THR A 5 8.90 -6.59 12.51
C THR A 5 7.98 -5.41 12.15
N VAL A 6 8.04 -4.36 12.98
CA VAL A 6 7.36 -3.08 12.76
C VAL A 6 8.31 -2.15 12.00
N PHE A 7 7.84 -1.65 10.86
CA PHE A 7 8.60 -0.76 10.00
C PHE A 7 8.39 0.70 10.39
N LYS A 8 9.48 1.47 10.38
CA LYS A 8 9.45 2.93 10.45
C LYS A 8 9.66 3.52 9.06
N PRO A 9 9.01 4.65 8.74
CA PRO A 9 9.27 5.38 7.50
C PRO A 9 10.76 5.68 7.34
N ASN A 10 11.29 5.48 6.13
CA ASN A 10 12.69 5.73 5.75
C ASN A 10 13.76 4.85 6.41
N ASP A 11 13.37 3.84 7.20
CA ASP A 11 14.31 2.85 7.73
C ASP A 11 14.43 1.65 6.78
N ARG A 12 15.64 1.11 6.66
CA ARG A 12 15.94 -0.09 5.86
C ARG A 12 15.94 -1.34 6.73
N TYR A 13 15.35 -2.42 6.21
CA TYR A 13 15.27 -3.71 6.90
C TYR A 13 15.72 -4.81 5.95
N PRO A 14 16.56 -5.76 6.40
CA PRO A 14 17.04 -6.84 5.57
C PRO A 14 15.90 -7.79 5.19
N LEU A 15 15.84 -8.16 3.91
CA LEU A 15 14.97 -9.21 3.39
C LEU A 15 15.81 -10.48 3.23
N HIS A 16 15.55 -11.49 4.05
CA HIS A 16 16.25 -12.77 4.00
C HIS A 16 15.60 -13.81 3.07
N LYS A 17 14.46 -13.46 2.49
CA LYS A 17 13.66 -14.32 1.60
C LYS A 17 13.26 -13.52 0.37
N GLU A 18 13.24 -14.19 -0.78
CA GLU A 18 12.75 -13.62 -2.03
C GLU A 18 11.23 -13.38 -1.98
N GLU A 19 10.50 -14.30 -1.35
CA GLU A 19 9.07 -14.15 -1.07
C GLU A 19 8.83 -13.63 0.35
N PHE A 20 8.10 -12.51 0.45
CA PHE A 20 7.73 -11.90 1.73
C PHE A 20 6.38 -11.19 1.62
N ARG A 21 5.75 -10.94 2.77
CA ARG A 21 4.50 -10.18 2.86
C ARG A 21 4.66 -8.95 3.76
N LEU A 22 4.11 -7.83 3.31
CA LEU A 22 3.98 -6.61 4.09
C LEU A 22 2.52 -6.46 4.52
N TYR A 23 2.31 -6.22 5.81
CA TYR A 23 0.99 -5.99 6.38
C TYR A 23 0.91 -4.52 6.78
N TYR A 24 0.09 -3.75 6.07
CA TYR A 24 -0.18 -2.37 6.38
C TYR A 24 -1.51 -2.26 7.13
N THR A 25 -1.50 -1.57 8.28
CA THR A 25 -2.71 -1.20 9.01
C THR A 25 -2.82 0.30 8.97
N SER A 26 -3.83 0.81 8.27
CA SER A 26 -4.10 2.25 8.25
C SER A 26 -4.53 2.74 9.63
N ALA A 27 -4.00 3.89 10.04
CA ALA A 27 -4.41 4.62 11.24
C ALA A 27 -5.29 5.85 10.91
N SER A 28 -5.65 6.06 9.65
CA SER A 28 -6.46 7.20 9.20
C SER A 28 -7.46 6.79 8.11
N THR A 29 -8.54 7.55 7.98
CA THR A 29 -9.52 7.40 6.89
C THR A 29 -9.18 8.25 5.66
N ASP A 30 -8.17 9.11 5.76
CA ASP A 30 -7.74 9.99 4.68
C ASP A 30 -7.01 9.20 3.59
N ARG A 31 -6.84 9.83 2.43
CA ARG A 31 -6.04 9.29 1.33
C ARG A 31 -4.58 9.15 1.77
N GLN A 32 -4.02 7.96 1.55
CA GLN A 32 -2.66 7.61 1.94
C GLN A 32 -1.89 7.07 0.75
N THR A 33 -0.63 7.46 0.64
CA THR A 33 0.28 6.92 -0.37
C THR A 33 1.49 6.34 0.36
N ILE A 34 1.84 5.11 0.01
CA ILE A 34 2.98 4.39 0.57
C ILE A 34 3.90 4.01 -0.59
N ASP A 35 5.11 4.54 -0.53
CA ASP A 35 6.19 4.16 -1.43
C ASP A 35 7.09 3.14 -0.72
N VAL A 36 7.22 1.96 -1.31
CA VAL A 36 8.10 0.88 -0.85
C VAL A 36 9.28 0.77 -1.80
N TYR A 37 10.49 0.77 -1.23
CA TYR A 37 11.73 0.61 -1.97
C TYR A 37 12.39 -0.71 -1.58
N VAL A 38 12.71 -1.51 -2.59
CA VAL A 38 13.46 -2.76 -2.44
C VAL A 38 14.80 -2.58 -3.15
N GLU A 39 15.88 -2.63 -2.39
CA GLU A 39 17.25 -2.42 -2.87
C GLU A 39 18.02 -3.75 -2.82
N ASP A 40 18.89 -3.99 -3.80
CA ASP A 40 19.86 -5.09 -3.76
C ASP A 40 21.29 -4.59 -3.50
N ASN A 41 22.22 -5.53 -3.35
CA ASN A 41 23.63 -5.24 -3.07
C ASN A 41 24.45 -4.85 -4.33
N PHE A 42 23.84 -4.85 -5.51
CA PHE A 42 24.44 -4.41 -6.77
C PHE A 42 24.04 -2.97 -7.13
N GLY A 43 23.27 -2.31 -6.25
CA GLY A 43 22.82 -0.92 -6.43
C GLY A 43 21.54 -0.80 -7.26
N GLN A 44 20.82 -1.90 -7.51
CA GLN A 44 19.52 -1.87 -8.15
C GLN A 44 18.43 -1.53 -7.12
N THR A 45 17.38 -0.85 -7.56
CA THR A 45 16.25 -0.48 -6.71
C THR A 45 14.94 -0.62 -7.46
N ALA A 46 14.00 -1.38 -6.89
CA ALA A 46 12.62 -1.43 -7.34
C ALA A 46 11.75 -0.55 -6.42
N LYS A 47 10.96 0.34 -7.02
CA LYS A 47 9.99 1.18 -6.31
C LYS A 47 8.58 0.66 -6.58
N PHE A 48 7.80 0.50 -5.52
CA PHE A 48 6.38 0.17 -5.57
C PHE A 48 5.58 1.26 -4.87
N SER A 49 4.59 1.83 -5.58
CA SER A 49 3.71 2.86 -5.02
C SER A 49 2.31 2.29 -4.83
N PHE A 50 1.79 2.41 -3.61
CA PHE A 50 0.45 1.98 -3.24
C PHE A 50 -0.36 3.19 -2.79
N GLU A 51 -1.58 3.30 -3.28
CA GLU A 51 -2.53 4.32 -2.84
C GLU A 51 -3.71 3.66 -2.14
N PHE A 52 -4.03 4.14 -0.95
CA PHE A 52 -5.16 3.69 -0.13
C PHE A 52 -6.14 4.84 0.08
N ASN A 53 -7.43 4.51 0.18
CA ASN A 53 -8.52 5.48 0.37
C ASN A 53 -8.53 6.59 -0.70
N SER A 54 -8.16 6.27 -1.95
CA SER A 54 -8.05 7.24 -3.05
C SER A 54 -9.32 7.37 -3.89
N GLN A 55 -10.25 6.42 -3.81
CA GLN A 55 -11.56 6.53 -4.46
C GLN A 55 -12.42 7.58 -3.76
N ARG A 56 -12.86 8.59 -4.52
CA ARG A 56 -14.07 9.32 -4.17
C ARG A 56 -15.25 8.41 -4.51
N ASP A 57 -16.16 8.22 -3.57
CA ASP A 57 -17.43 7.53 -3.77
C ASP A 57 -18.29 8.25 -4.83
N GLU A 58 -17.97 8.10 -6.12
CA GLU A 58 -18.84 8.52 -7.23
C GLU A 58 -19.75 7.36 -7.69
N GLU A 59 -19.71 6.20 -7.03
CA GLU A 59 -20.57 5.04 -7.33
C GLU A 59 -21.72 4.84 -6.31
N LYS A 60 -22.30 5.95 -5.83
CA LYS A 60 -23.56 5.92 -5.02
C LYS A 60 -24.67 6.83 -5.53
N GLU A 61 -24.68 7.18 -6.82
CA GLU A 61 -25.88 7.73 -7.47
C GLU A 61 -26.25 6.91 -8.71
N LYS A 62 -26.93 5.78 -8.50
CA LYS A 62 -27.94 5.34 -9.47
C LYS A 62 -29.29 5.84 -8.96
N PRO A 63 -29.82 6.98 -9.46
CA PRO A 63 -31.21 7.29 -9.20
C PRO A 63 -32.04 6.24 -9.94
N ASN A 64 -33.02 5.67 -9.24
CA ASN A 64 -34.08 4.87 -9.85
C ASN A 64 -34.65 5.66 -11.04
N GLY A 65 -34.49 5.12 -12.25
CA GLY A 65 -35.17 5.58 -13.45
C GLY A 65 -36.24 4.57 -13.81
N ASP A 66 -37.49 4.98 -13.59
CA ASP A 66 -38.73 4.24 -13.82
C ASP A 66 -38.75 3.49 -15.17
N LYS A 67 -39.01 2.18 -15.10
CA LYS A 67 -39.59 1.46 -16.25
C LYS A 67 -41.10 1.68 -16.20
N LYS A 68 -41.60 2.51 -17.10
CA LYS A 68 -43.01 2.54 -17.49
C LYS A 68 -43.13 2.19 -18.97
#